data_AF-A0A2J7PYE8-F1
#
_entry.id   AF-A0A2J7PYE8-F1
#
_cell.length_a   1.000
_cell.length_b   1.000
_cell.length_c   1.000
_cell.angle_alpha   90.00
_cell.angle_beta   90.00
_cell.angle_gamma   90.00
#
_symmetry.space_group_name_H-M   'P 1'
#
loop_
_entity.id
_entity.type
_entity.pdbx_description
1 polymer ?
#
loop_
_entity_poly.entity_id
_entity_poly.type
_entity_poly.pdbx_seq_one_letter_code
_entity_poly.pdbx_strand_id
1 'polypeptide(L)'
;MECYSVMQCVGNKIQQRIEVRIFGTAMGKILNCLNPPLQKCATNDFVNFYCCFHKYISKNFELSNANPVHCLLPLNLNTELSFRHFQTIVKEFNLDFVNEDSLYEEFSSAKSVLNVVKTGRIEQSWVNIFSDLRNKQIDVPNLIKILGFVLSIPGSNTHTERIFSLMSNK
;
A
#
# COMPACT_ATOMS: atom_id res chain seq x y z
N MET A 1 4.38 0.15 -2.28
CA MET A 1 3.00 -0.04 -2.83
C MET A 1 2.21 -1.05 -2.01
N GLU A 2 2.70 -2.28 -1.81
CA GLU A 2 2.05 -3.26 -0.92
C GLU A 2 1.82 -2.75 0.51
N CYS A 3 2.75 -1.94 1.04
CA CYS A 3 2.59 -1.28 2.34
C CYS A 3 1.29 -0.46 2.45
N TYR A 4 0.89 0.27 1.40
CA TYR A 4 -0.36 1.03 1.40
C TYR A 4 -1.57 0.11 1.51
N SER A 5 -1.63 -0.96 0.70
CA SER A 5 -2.72 -1.94 0.76
C SER A 5 -2.81 -2.62 2.12
N VAL A 6 -1.67 -2.94 2.73
CA VAL A 6 -1.62 -3.53 4.08
C VAL A 6 -2.13 -2.54 5.13
N MET A 7 -1.64 -1.30 5.12
CA MET A 7 -2.04 -0.26 6.07
C MET A 7 -3.54 0.06 5.96
N GLN A 8 -4.05 0.19 4.74
CA GLN A 8 -5.48 0.38 4.48
C GLN A 8 -6.30 -0.81 4.99
N CYS A 9 -5.85 -2.04 4.73
CA CYS A 9 -6.51 -3.26 5.23
C CYS A 9 -6.54 -3.32 6.77
N VAL A 10 -5.44 -2.96 7.43
CA VAL A 10 -5.35 -2.92 8.89
C VAL A 10 -6.32 -1.88 9.46
N GLY A 11 -6.31 -0.65 8.92
CA GLY A 11 -7.22 0.41 9.33
C GLY A 11 -8.70 -0.02 9.22
N ASN A 12 -9.09 -0.55 8.05
CA ASN A 12 -10.44 -1.02 7.80
C ASN A 12 -10.85 -2.17 8.74
N LYS A 13 -9.95 -3.14 8.99
CA LYS A 13 -10.23 -4.25 9.92
C LYS A 13 -10.39 -3.78 11.35
N ILE A 14 -9.62 -2.79 11.79
CA ILE A 14 -9.77 -2.21 13.14
C ILE A 14 -11.13 -1.54 13.26
N GLN A 15 -11.50 -0.72 12.27
CA GLN A 15 -12.80 -0.04 12.24
C GLN A 15 -13.96 -1.03 12.28
N GLN A 16 -13.91 -2.08 11.45
CA GLN A 16 -14.92 -3.15 11.46
C GLN A 16 -15.02 -3.85 12.81
N ARG A 17 -13.89 -4.15 13.47
CA ARG A 17 -13.86 -4.80 14.79
C ARG A 17 -14.50 -3.94 15.88
N ILE A 18 -14.35 -2.61 15.80
CA ILE A 18 -15.01 -1.66 16.70
C ILE A 18 -16.53 -1.74 16.50
N GLU A 19 -17.00 -1.70 15.25
CA GLU A 19 -18.43 -1.71 14.90
C GLU A 19 -19.14 -3.00 15.30
N VAL A 20 -18.56 -4.15 14.95
CA VAL A 20 -19.16 -5.47 15.22
C VAL A 20 -18.83 -6.01 16.62
N ARG A 21 -17.98 -5.30 17.39
CA ARG A 21 -17.50 -5.68 18.72
C ARG A 21 -16.88 -7.09 18.79
N ILE A 22 -16.09 -7.46 17.78
CA ILE A 22 -15.38 -8.75 17.73
C ILE A 22 -13.88 -8.56 17.97
N PHE A 23 -13.41 -9.05 19.13
CA PHE A 23 -12.03 -8.83 19.61
C PHE A 23 -11.14 -10.07 19.53
N GLY A 24 -11.59 -11.11 18.82
CA GLY A 24 -10.86 -12.37 18.64
C GLY A 24 -11.27 -13.47 19.62
N THR A 25 -10.90 -14.71 19.28
CA THR A 25 -11.33 -15.92 19.99
C THR A 25 -10.80 -16.00 21.42
N ALA A 26 -9.54 -15.61 21.65
CA ALA A 26 -8.95 -15.56 22.98
C ALA A 26 -9.72 -14.59 23.90
N MET A 27 -10.07 -13.40 23.39
CA MET A 27 -10.83 -12.43 24.16
C MET A 27 -12.26 -12.88 24.40
N GLY A 28 -12.92 -13.49 23.40
CA GLY A 28 -14.25 -14.05 23.58
C GLY A 28 -14.31 -15.07 24.72
N LYS A 29 -13.29 -15.93 24.86
CA LYS A 29 -13.17 -16.87 25.98
C LYS A 29 -13.06 -16.13 27.32
N ILE A 30 -12.22 -15.10 27.40
CA ILE A 30 -12.04 -14.31 28.62
C ILE A 30 -13.33 -13.57 29.00
N LEU A 31 -13.99 -12.91 28.04
CA LEU A 31 -15.26 -12.20 28.28
C LEU A 31 -16.35 -13.13 28.82
N ASN A 32 -16.41 -14.38 28.35
CA ASN A 32 -17.39 -15.36 28.80
C ASN A 32 -17.13 -15.87 30.23
N CYS A 33 -15.92 -15.71 30.75
CA CYS A 33 -15.57 -16.05 32.14
C CYS A 33 -15.81 -14.89 33.13
N LEU A 34 -16.12 -13.69 32.63
CA LEU A 34 -16.37 -12.51 33.47
C LEU A 34 -17.85 -12.39 33.83
N ASN A 35 -18.12 -11.77 34.98
CA ASN A 35 -19.49 -11.37 35.32
C ASN A 35 -19.97 -10.22 34.40
N PRO A 36 -21.29 -10.01 34.25
CA PRO A 36 -21.82 -9.04 33.28
C PRO A 36 -21.28 -7.59 33.43
N PRO A 37 -21.09 -7.04 34.65
CA PRO A 37 -20.49 -5.73 34.82
C PRO A 37 -19.04 -5.65 34.31
N LEU A 38 -18.19 -6.62 34.67
CA LEU A 38 -16.79 -6.65 34.23
C LEU A 38 -16.66 -6.93 32.74
N GLN A 39 -17.55 -7.75 32.17
CA GLN A 39 -17.60 -8.00 30.73
C GLN A 39 -17.86 -6.71 29.95
N LYS A 40 -18.78 -5.87 30.44
CA LYS A 40 -19.08 -4.55 29.84
C LYS A 40 -17.89 -3.59 29.95
N CYS A 41 -17.25 -3.51 31.11
CA CYS A 41 -16.05 -2.69 31.32
C CYS A 41 -14.92 -3.13 30.38
N ALA A 42 -14.55 -4.42 30.39
CA ALA A 42 -13.51 -4.96 29.53
C ALA A 42 -13.81 -4.67 28.06
N THR A 43 -15.04 -4.93 27.60
CA THR A 43 -15.46 -4.62 26.22
C THR A 43 -15.23 -3.15 25.86
N ASN A 44 -15.53 -2.23 26.77
CA ASN A 44 -15.30 -0.80 26.54
C ASN A 44 -13.81 -0.45 26.46
N ASP A 45 -12.98 -1.07 27.29
CA ASP A 45 -11.53 -0.88 27.25
C ASP A 45 -10.93 -1.37 25.93
N PHE A 46 -11.41 -2.50 25.39
CA PHE A 46 -10.98 -2.98 24.07
C PHE A 46 -11.42 -2.04 22.95
N VAL A 47 -12.66 -1.56 22.99
CA VAL A 47 -13.13 -0.55 22.02
C VAL A 47 -12.23 0.69 22.09
N ASN A 48 -11.93 1.19 23.29
CA ASN A 48 -11.05 2.34 23.48
C ASN A 48 -9.64 2.07 22.93
N PHE A 49 -9.07 0.90 23.18
CA PHE A 49 -7.79 0.50 22.60
C PHE A 49 -7.81 0.58 21.07
N TYR A 50 -8.82 -0.01 20.42
CA TYR A 50 -8.94 0.03 18.96
C TYR A 50 -9.16 1.45 18.44
N CYS A 51 -9.96 2.27 19.13
CA CYS A 51 -10.13 3.69 18.78
C CYS A 51 -8.81 4.46 18.85
N CYS A 52 -8.02 4.26 19.91
CA CYS A 52 -6.69 4.85 20.07
C CYS A 52 -5.75 4.37 18.97
N PHE A 53 -5.76 3.09 18.64
CA PHE A 53 -4.90 2.52 17.61
C PHE A 53 -5.27 3.01 16.21
N HIS A 54 -6.57 3.05 15.90
CA HIS A 54 -7.08 3.61 14.64
C HIS A 54 -6.67 5.08 14.51
N LYS A 55 -6.89 5.90 15.55
CA LYS A 55 -6.47 7.30 15.59
C LYS A 55 -4.97 7.47 15.38
N TYR A 56 -4.15 6.60 15.97
CA TYR A 56 -2.70 6.61 15.76
C TYR A 56 -2.35 6.33 14.30
N ILE A 57 -2.92 5.29 13.69
CA ILE A 57 -2.66 4.96 12.29
C ILE A 57 -3.11 6.11 11.38
N SER A 58 -4.37 6.57 11.51
CA SER A 58 -4.91 7.66 10.68
C SER A 58 -4.12 8.96 10.82
N LYS A 59 -3.50 9.22 11.97
CA LYS A 59 -2.64 10.40 12.17
C LYS A 59 -1.31 10.28 11.43
N ASN A 60 -0.74 9.08 11.34
CA ASN A 60 0.59 8.86 10.78
C ASN A 60 0.57 8.31 9.34
N PHE A 61 -0.61 7.93 8.85
CA PHE A 61 -0.80 7.34 7.53
C PHE A 61 -2.17 7.73 6.97
N GLU A 62 -2.18 8.34 5.79
CA GLU A 62 -3.42 8.65 5.07
C GLU A 62 -4.01 7.35 4.52
N LEU A 63 -5.09 6.88 5.15
CA LEU A 63 -5.77 5.62 4.82
C LEU A 63 -6.77 5.77 3.65
N SER A 64 -7.09 7.00 3.27
CA SER A 64 -8.00 7.28 2.16
C SER A 64 -7.27 7.21 0.81
N ASN A 65 -8.06 7.14 -0.26
CA ASN A 65 -7.56 7.16 -1.63
C ASN A 65 -6.94 8.51 -2.03
N ALA A 66 -6.98 9.53 -1.15
CA ALA A 66 -6.26 10.78 -1.33
C ALA A 66 -4.75 10.64 -1.11
N ASN A 67 -4.29 9.50 -0.57
CA ASN A 67 -2.87 9.21 -0.45
C ASN A 67 -2.21 9.11 -1.85
N PRO A 68 -1.17 9.89 -2.15
CA PRO A 68 -0.50 9.84 -3.46
C PRO A 68 0.02 8.45 -3.84
N VAL A 69 0.36 7.61 -2.86
CA VAL A 69 0.81 6.22 -3.08
C VAL A 69 -0.31 5.33 -3.64
N HIS A 70 -1.59 5.72 -3.49
CA HIS A 70 -2.72 4.99 -4.04
C HIS A 70 -2.64 4.89 -5.58
N CYS A 71 -2.17 5.93 -6.27
CA CYS A 71 -2.06 5.90 -7.74
C CYS A 71 -1.01 4.90 -8.25
N LEU A 72 -0.13 4.41 -7.36
CA LEU A 72 0.90 3.42 -7.68
C LEU A 72 0.38 1.98 -7.64
N LEU A 73 -0.81 1.72 -7.08
CA LEU A 73 -1.37 0.37 -6.95
C LEU A 73 -1.40 -0.46 -8.24
N PRO A 74 -1.67 0.11 -9.44
CA PRO A 74 -1.64 -0.65 -10.68
C PRO A 74 -0.27 -1.30 -10.98
N LEU A 75 0.82 -0.70 -10.50
CA LEU A 75 2.17 -1.24 -10.68
C LEU A 75 2.44 -2.50 -9.85
N ASN A 76 1.50 -2.92 -8.99
CA ASN A 76 1.53 -4.26 -8.38
C ASN A 76 1.19 -5.38 -9.36
N LEU A 77 0.79 -5.06 -10.60
CA LEU A 77 0.49 -6.02 -11.68
C LEU A 77 -0.64 -7.02 -11.32
N ASN A 78 -1.53 -6.62 -10.42
CA ASN A 78 -2.74 -7.38 -10.06
C ASN A 78 -3.88 -7.18 -11.06
N THR A 79 -3.79 -6.12 -11.86
CA THR A 79 -4.78 -5.71 -12.88
C THR A 79 -4.03 -5.32 -14.15
N GLU A 80 -4.72 -5.33 -15.28
CA GLU A 80 -4.16 -4.84 -16.54
C GLU A 80 -3.71 -3.37 -16.41
N LEU A 81 -2.52 -3.08 -16.93
CA LEU A 81 -1.99 -1.71 -16.95
C LEU A 81 -2.61 -0.94 -18.12
N SER A 82 -3.12 0.25 -17.83
CA SER A 82 -3.58 1.20 -18.83
C SER A 82 -2.64 2.40 -18.88
N PHE A 83 -2.55 3.05 -20.04
CA PHE A 83 -1.79 4.30 -20.18
C PHE A 83 -2.24 5.38 -19.18
N ARG A 84 -3.55 5.43 -18.87
CA ARG A 84 -4.12 6.36 -17.88
C ARG A 84 -3.51 6.23 -16.50
N HIS A 85 -3.09 5.02 -16.11
CA HIS A 85 -2.40 4.81 -14.84
C HIS A 85 -1.06 5.56 -14.83
N PHE A 86 -0.29 5.49 -15.91
CA PHE A 86 0.98 6.21 -16.03
C PHE A 86 0.78 7.73 -16.07
N GLN A 87 -0.23 8.23 -16.79
CA GLN A 87 -0.56 9.66 -16.80
C GLN A 87 -0.90 10.17 -15.40
N THR A 88 -1.64 9.38 -14.62
CA THR A 88 -1.99 9.73 -13.24
C THR A 88 -0.74 9.79 -12.37
N ILE A 89 0.19 8.84 -12.50
CA ILE A 89 1.45 8.83 -11.75
C ILE A 89 2.31 10.05 -12.11
N VAL A 90 2.46 10.36 -13.40
CA VAL A 90 3.23 11.53 -13.86
C VAL A 90 2.66 12.82 -13.27
N LYS A 91 1.32 12.95 -13.24
CA LYS A 91 0.63 14.11 -12.70
C LYS A 91 0.71 14.23 -11.17
N GLU A 92 0.46 13.14 -10.44
CA GLU A 92 0.45 13.13 -8.98
C GLU A 92 1.85 13.40 -8.39
N PHE A 93 2.91 12.96 -9.08
CA PHE A 93 4.29 13.14 -8.63
C PHE A 93 5.05 14.27 -9.35
N ASN A 94 4.38 15.03 -10.23
CA ASN A 94 4.97 16.11 -11.03
C ASN A 94 6.28 15.66 -11.72
N LEU A 95 6.21 14.58 -12.50
CA LEU A 95 7.39 14.00 -13.18
C LEU A 95 7.71 14.74 -14.48
N ASP A 96 8.11 16.01 -14.38
CA ASP A 96 8.37 16.91 -15.54
C ASP A 96 9.47 16.42 -16.50
N PHE A 97 10.30 15.46 -16.06
CA PHE A 97 11.37 14.85 -16.85
C PHE A 97 10.87 13.71 -17.77
N VAL A 98 9.59 13.36 -17.69
CA VAL A 98 8.93 12.33 -18.50
C VAL A 98 8.23 13.00 -19.68
N ASN A 99 8.59 12.62 -20.90
CA ASN A 99 7.86 13.07 -22.08
C ASN A 99 6.61 12.20 -22.29
N GLU A 100 5.42 12.78 -22.17
CA GLU A 100 4.15 12.06 -22.20
C GLU A 100 3.86 11.42 -23.57
N ASP A 101 4.16 12.10 -24.67
CA ASP A 101 3.97 11.57 -26.03
C ASP A 101 4.89 10.37 -26.28
N SER A 102 6.16 10.48 -25.87
CA SER A 102 7.14 9.39 -25.96
C SER A 102 6.74 8.22 -25.07
N LEU A 103 6.21 8.50 -23.88
CA LEU A 103 5.69 7.47 -22.97
C LEU A 103 4.50 6.72 -23.57
N TYR A 104 3.64 7.39 -24.34
CA TYR A 104 2.52 6.73 -25.03
C TYR A 104 3.01 5.76 -26.11
N GLU A 105 3.99 6.15 -26.90
CA GLU A 105 4.60 5.30 -27.93
C GLU A 105 5.31 4.09 -27.30
N GLU A 106 6.06 4.31 -26.22
CA GLU A 106 6.70 3.26 -25.41
C GLU A 106 5.65 2.28 -24.86
N PHE A 107 4.59 2.80 -24.24
CA PHE A 107 3.51 1.98 -23.69
C PHE A 107 2.81 1.17 -24.79
N SER A 108 2.51 1.79 -25.93
CA SER A 108 1.84 1.13 -27.05
C SER A 108 2.68 -0.02 -27.62
N SER A 109 4.00 0.19 -27.73
CA SER A 109 4.96 -0.84 -28.16
C SER A 109 5.09 -1.96 -27.14
N ALA A 110 5.13 -1.61 -25.85
CA ALA A 110 5.30 -2.53 -24.73
C ALA A 110 4.01 -3.24 -24.28
N LYS A 111 2.83 -2.83 -24.78
CA LYS A 111 1.51 -3.30 -24.32
C LYS A 111 1.37 -4.82 -24.30
N SER A 112 1.91 -5.50 -25.32
CA SER A 112 1.88 -6.96 -25.42
C SER A 112 2.63 -7.68 -24.29
N VAL A 113 3.62 -7.02 -23.68
CA VAL A 113 4.44 -7.54 -22.57
C VAL A 113 3.94 -7.05 -21.22
N LEU A 114 3.45 -5.81 -21.15
CA LEU A 114 2.95 -5.19 -19.91
C LEU A 114 1.64 -5.80 -19.40
N ASN A 115 0.87 -6.46 -20.27
CA ASN A 115 -0.40 -7.11 -19.91
C ASN A 115 -0.23 -8.45 -19.18
N VAL A 116 0.98 -8.80 -18.73
CA VAL A 116 1.23 -10.01 -17.94
C VAL A 116 0.78 -9.78 -16.49
N VAL A 117 -0.16 -10.60 -16.03
CA VAL A 117 -0.62 -10.63 -14.64
C VAL A 117 0.44 -11.29 -13.76
N LYS A 118 0.70 -10.70 -12.58
CA LYS A 118 1.65 -11.22 -11.57
C LYS A 118 1.41 -12.69 -11.23
N THR A 119 2.44 -13.53 -11.41
CA THR A 119 2.47 -14.95 -11.01
C THR A 119 3.51 -15.23 -9.92
N GLY A 120 3.68 -14.32 -8.96
CA GLY A 120 4.71 -14.48 -7.93
C GLY A 120 5.02 -13.20 -7.18
N ARG A 121 6.30 -12.93 -6.90
CA ARG A 121 6.75 -11.66 -6.29
C ARG A 121 6.77 -10.54 -7.33
N ILE A 122 6.42 -9.31 -6.92
CA ILE A 122 6.30 -8.15 -7.82
C ILE A 122 7.63 -7.87 -8.53
N GLU A 123 8.72 -7.97 -7.78
CA GLU A 123 10.08 -7.69 -8.26
C GLU A 123 10.46 -8.64 -9.39
N GLN A 124 10.14 -9.94 -9.24
CA GLN A 124 10.40 -10.94 -10.27
C GLN A 124 9.54 -10.71 -11.51
N SER A 125 8.28 -10.32 -11.35
CA SER A 125 7.40 -9.98 -12.47
C SER A 125 7.93 -8.79 -13.28
N TRP A 126 8.38 -7.72 -12.63
CA TRP A 126 8.97 -6.57 -13.32
C TRP A 126 10.29 -6.92 -14.00
N VAL A 127 11.15 -7.72 -13.36
CA VAL A 127 12.41 -8.19 -13.99
C VAL A 127 12.12 -9.01 -15.25
N ASN A 128 11.11 -9.88 -15.23
CA ASN A 128 10.72 -10.66 -16.40
C ASN A 128 10.18 -9.75 -17.53
N ILE A 129 9.30 -8.80 -17.19
CA ILE A 129 8.79 -7.81 -18.15
C ILE A 129 9.94 -7.05 -18.83
N PHE A 130 10.89 -6.53 -18.07
CA PHE A 130 12.03 -5.81 -18.64
C PHE A 130 12.96 -6.71 -19.46
N SER A 131 13.10 -7.97 -19.07
CA SER A 131 13.86 -8.96 -19.84
C SER A 131 13.18 -9.24 -21.19
N ASP A 132 11.85 -9.38 -21.20
CA ASP A 132 11.06 -9.62 -22.42
C ASP A 132 11.05 -8.40 -23.34
N LEU A 133 10.98 -7.19 -22.78
CA LEU A 133 11.11 -5.94 -23.56
C LEU A 133 12.48 -5.84 -24.23
N ARG A 134 13.55 -6.20 -23.50
CA ARG A 134 14.91 -6.26 -24.06
C ARG A 134 15.03 -7.32 -25.15
N ASN A 135 14.46 -8.51 -24.96
CA ASN A 135 14.46 -9.58 -25.95
C ASN A 135 13.74 -9.16 -27.24
N LYS A 136 12.68 -8.35 -27.13
CA LYS A 136 11.93 -7.79 -28.26
C LYS A 136 12.53 -6.50 -28.84
N GLN A 137 13.67 -6.04 -28.31
CA GLN A 137 14.34 -4.79 -28.72
C GLN A 137 13.43 -3.55 -28.63
N ILE A 138 12.54 -3.51 -27.64
CA ILE A 138 11.66 -2.37 -27.38
C ILE A 138 12.37 -1.47 -26.37
N ASP A 139 12.72 -0.26 -26.79
CA ASP A 139 13.30 0.74 -25.89
C ASP A 139 12.18 1.47 -25.13
N VAL A 140 12.34 1.58 -23.80
CA VAL A 140 11.31 2.11 -22.89
C VAL A 140 11.91 3.04 -21.81
N PRO A 141 12.65 4.08 -22.20
CA PRO A 141 13.39 4.93 -21.26
C PRO A 141 12.47 5.69 -20.30
N ASN A 142 11.29 6.15 -20.74
CA ASN A 142 10.36 6.86 -19.86
C ASN A 142 9.68 5.93 -18.85
N LEU A 143 9.29 4.71 -19.27
CA LEU A 143 8.75 3.71 -18.33
C LEU A 143 9.78 3.32 -17.27
N ILE A 144 11.06 3.14 -17.64
CA ILE A 144 12.14 2.86 -16.70
C ILE A 144 12.31 4.01 -15.71
N LYS A 145 12.27 5.26 -16.16
CA LYS A 145 12.37 6.43 -15.28
C LYS A 145 11.23 6.48 -14.26
N ILE A 146 9.98 6.24 -14.69
CA ILE A 146 8.82 6.19 -13.78
C ILE A 146 9.02 5.10 -12.74
N LEU A 147 9.35 3.88 -13.16
CA LEU A 147 9.54 2.75 -12.24
C LEU A 147 10.73 2.96 -11.31
N GLY A 148 11.84 3.51 -11.81
CA GLY A 148 13.00 3.89 -10.99
C GLY A 148 12.64 4.92 -9.92
N PHE A 149 11.87 5.94 -10.28
CA PHE A 149 11.35 6.91 -9.32
C PHE A 149 10.45 6.24 -8.28
N VAL A 150 9.48 5.43 -8.70
CA VAL A 150 8.55 4.75 -7.78
C VAL A 150 9.27 3.82 -6.81
N LEU A 151 10.27 3.07 -7.28
CA LEU A 151 11.09 2.20 -6.45
C LEU A 151 12.04 2.96 -5.51
N SER A 152 12.33 4.23 -5.81
CA SER A 152 13.10 5.10 -4.93
C SER A 152 12.28 5.70 -3.78
N ILE A 153 10.95 5.67 -3.86
CA ILE A 153 10.08 6.15 -2.78
C ILE A 153 10.20 5.18 -1.59
N PRO A 154 10.67 5.64 -0.42
CA PRO A 154 10.76 4.78 0.74
C PRO A 154 9.36 4.28 1.13
N GLY A 155 9.24 2.98 1.44
CA GLY A 155 7.97 2.35 1.81
C GLY A 155 7.35 2.86 3.12
N SER A 156 8.05 3.73 3.85
CA SER A 156 7.57 4.39 5.05
C SER A 156 8.29 5.73 5.28
N ASN A 157 7.54 6.77 5.66
CA ASN A 157 8.09 8.03 6.19
C ASN A 157 8.38 7.95 7.69
N THR A 158 8.27 6.76 8.30
CA THR A 158 8.65 6.57 9.69
C THR A 158 10.16 6.75 9.80
N HIS A 159 10.57 7.91 10.29
CA HIS A 159 11.91 8.09 10.85
C HIS A 159 12.21 6.90 11.76
N THR A 160 13.39 6.29 11.57
CA THR A 160 13.95 5.22 12.40
C THR A 160 14.08 5.59 13.89
N GLU A 161 13.76 6.83 14.26
CA GLU A 161 14.05 7.40 15.57
C GLU A 161 13.04 7.09 16.69
N ARG A 162 11.87 6.46 16.44
CA ARG A 162 10.83 6.35 17.48
C ARG A 162 10.78 5.07 18.31
N ILE A 163 11.31 3.95 17.81
CA ILE A 163 11.23 2.68 18.56
C ILE A 163 12.28 2.62 19.67
N PHE A 164 13.49 3.15 19.44
CA PHE A 164 14.55 3.17 20.46
C PHE A 164 14.40 4.27 21.51
N SER A 165 13.83 5.43 21.13
CA SER A 165 13.54 6.51 22.08
C SER A 165 12.38 6.18 23.03
N LEU A 166 11.42 5.33 22.61
CA LEU A 166 10.38 4.80 23.49
C LEU A 166 10.88 3.68 24.41
N MET A 167 11.95 2.96 24.06
CA MET A 167 12.58 1.96 24.92
C MET A 167 13.59 2.53 25.93
N SER A 168 13.91 3.82 25.85
CA SER A 168 14.88 4.49 26.73
C SER A 168 14.25 5.35 27.83
N ASN A 169 12.94 5.26 28.05
CA ASN A 169 12.30 5.87 29.22
C ASN A 169 12.27 4.86 30.37
N LYS A 170 13.05 5.20 31.41
CA LYS A 170 13.30 4.50 32.68
C LYS A 170 12.06 3.97 33.39
#